data_AF-X0UCE6-F1
#
_entry.id   AF-X0UCE6-F1
#
_cell.length_a   1.000
_cell.length_b   1.000
_cell.length_c   1.000
_cell.angle_alpha   90.00
_cell.angle_beta   90.00
_cell.angle_gamma   90.00
#
_symmetry.space_group_name_H-M   'P 1'
#
loop_
_entity.id
_entity.type
_entity.pdbx_description
1 polymer ?
#
loop_
_entity_poly.entity_id
_entity_poly.type
_entity_poly.pdbx_seq_one_letter_code
_entity_poly.pdbx_strand_id
1 'polypeptide(L)'
;MIDRYSLPAMKNIWEEKNKYKTWLKIELLVCEALFESGKIDKNAIENIRNNAKYSIDRIQEIEKMTRHDVLAFTTAVGENLG
;
A
#
# COMPACT_ATOMS: atom_id res chain seq x y z
N MET A 1 1.01 2.37 20.17
CA MET A 1 1.52 3.22 21.27
C MET A 1 0.44 3.31 22.33
N ILE A 2 0.76 3.40 23.63
CA ILE A 2 -0.27 3.49 24.67
C ILE A 2 -0.83 4.91 24.68
N ASP A 3 -2.16 5.04 24.57
CA ASP A 3 -2.85 6.33 24.41
C ASP A 3 -2.46 7.37 25.47
N ARG A 4 -2.33 6.93 26.73
CA ARG A 4 -1.97 7.76 27.89
C ARG A 4 -0.65 8.54 27.72
N TYR A 5 0.33 7.99 27.00
CA TYR A 5 1.69 8.55 26.89
C TYR A 5 2.06 8.99 25.48
N SER A 6 1.10 8.99 24.56
CA SER A 6 1.35 9.26 23.15
C SER A 6 0.77 10.62 22.75
N LEU A 7 1.62 11.48 22.17
CA LEU A 7 1.14 12.69 21.51
C LEU A 7 0.42 12.32 20.19
N PRO A 8 -0.65 13.03 19.80
CA PRO A 8 -1.40 12.73 18.58
C PRO A 8 -0.53 12.65 17.33
N ALA A 9 0.43 13.58 17.19
CA ALA A 9 1.35 13.59 16.05
C ALA A 9 2.19 12.31 15.96
N MET A 10 2.71 11.81 17.08
CA MET A 10 3.47 10.56 17.10
C MET A 10 2.57 9.36 16.88
N LYS A 11 1.37 9.34 17.47
CA LYS A 11 0.41 8.25 17.25
C LYS A 11 0.10 8.08 15.76
N ASN A 12 -0.23 9.17 15.07
CA ASN A 12 -0.57 9.16 13.63
C ASN A 12 0.55 8.58 12.74
N ILE A 13 1.82 8.78 13.09
CA ILE A 13 2.95 8.23 12.31
C ILE A 13 2.97 6.70 12.39
N TRP A 14 2.66 6.14 13.55
CA TRP A 14 2.70 4.71 13.84
C TRP A 14 1.37 3.98 13.60
N GLU A 15 0.33 4.70 13.15
CA GLU A 15 -0.94 4.07 12.77
C GLU A 15 -0.79 3.23 11.51
N GLU A 16 -1.51 2.10 11.46
CA GLU A 16 -1.49 1.19 10.29
C GLU A 16 -1.89 1.91 9.00
N LYS A 17 -2.83 2.85 9.07
CA LYS A 17 -3.20 3.69 7.94
C LYS A 17 -2.00 4.44 7.35
N ASN A 18 -1.12 4.97 8.21
CA ASN A 18 0.08 5.65 7.75
C ASN A 18 1.14 4.65 7.21
N LYS A 19 1.23 3.45 7.80
CA LYS A 19 2.05 2.34 7.27
C LYS A 19 1.66 2.02 5.83
N TYR A 20 0.41 1.65 5.57
CA TYR A 20 -0.06 1.27 4.24
C TYR A 20 -0.03 2.43 3.24
N LYS A 21 -0.30 3.67 3.69
CA LYS A 21 -0.15 4.87 2.86
C LYS A 21 1.30 5.04 2.40
N THR A 22 2.25 4.82 3.31
CA THR A 22 3.68 4.94 3.01
C THR A 22 4.13 3.84 2.07
N TRP A 23 3.69 2.59 2.28
CA TRP A 23 3.98 1.48 1.37
C TRP A 23 3.45 1.74 -0.03
N LEU A 24 2.18 2.14 -0.18
CA LEU A 24 1.63 2.47 -1.50
C LEU A 24 2.45 3.56 -2.20
N LYS A 25 2.86 4.60 -1.46
CA LYS A 25 3.72 5.66 -2.02
C LYS A 25 5.04 5.10 -2.54
N ILE A 26 5.69 4.22 -1.77
CA ILE A 26 6.96 3.60 -2.17
C ILE A 26 6.75 2.73 -3.41
N GLU A 27 5.74 1.87 -3.43
CA GLU A 27 5.45 0.99 -4.57
C GLU A 27 5.16 1.79 -5.85
N LEU A 28 4.39 2.89 -5.76
CA LEU A 28 4.14 3.77 -6.90
C LEU A 28 5.44 4.37 -7.44
N LEU A 29 6.35 4.83 -6.57
CA LEU A 29 7.65 5.35 -6.99
C LEU A 29 8.52 4.27 -7.67
N VAL A 30 8.45 3.03 -7.18
CA VAL A 30 9.13 1.89 -7.82
C VAL A 30 8.54 1.63 -9.21
N CYS A 31 7.22 1.62 -9.36
CA CYS A 31 6.56 1.47 -10.65
C CYS A 31 6.93 2.60 -11.62
N GLU A 32 7.06 3.84 -11.15
CA GLU A 32 7.50 4.97 -11.98
C GLU A 32 8.95 4.79 -12.46
N ALA A 33 9.87 4.39 -11.57
CA ALA A 33 11.25 4.09 -11.94
C ALA A 33 11.33 2.90 -12.93
N LEU A 34 10.46 1.90 -12.79
CA LEU A 34 10.36 0.77 -13.72
C LEU A 34 9.83 1.20 -15.09
N PHE A 35 8.89 2.14 -15.14
CA PHE A 35 8.42 2.74 -16.39
C PHE A 35 9.54 3.55 -17.06
N GLU A 36 10.25 4.40 -16.31
CA GLU A 36 11.39 5.18 -16.83
C GLU A 36 12.53 4.30 -17.34
N SER A 37 12.76 3.14 -16.73
CA SER A 37 13.73 2.14 -17.19
C SER A 37 13.23 1.23 -18.32
N GLY A 38 12.00 1.45 -18.82
CA GLY A 38 11.43 0.71 -19.95
C GLY A 38 11.00 -0.72 -19.63
N LYS A 39 10.82 -1.07 -18.33
CA LYS A 39 10.38 -2.40 -17.90
C LYS A 39 8.87 -2.59 -17.92
N ILE A 40 8.12 -1.50 -17.87
CA ILE A 40 6.65 -1.47 -17.85
C ILE A 40 6.17 -0.56 -18.97
N ASP A 41 5.03 -0.89 -19.60
CA ASP A 41 4.45 -0.10 -20.68
C ASP A 41 3.57 1.05 -20.16
N LYS A 42 3.22 1.97 -21.08
CA LYS A 42 2.44 3.15 -20.73
C LYS A 42 1.03 2.79 -20.20
N ASN A 43 0.43 1.73 -20.72
CA ASN A 43 -0.90 1.31 -20.28
C ASN A 43 -0.88 0.80 -18.84
N ALA A 44 0.14 0.01 -18.45
CA ALA A 44 0.26 -0.47 -17.08
C ALA A 44 0.48 0.67 -16.08
N ILE A 45 1.37 1.63 -16.38
CA ILE A 45 1.60 2.75 -15.44
C ILE A 45 0.37 3.67 -15.33
N GLU A 46 -0.39 3.88 -16.41
CA GLU A 46 -1.65 4.64 -16.37
C GLU A 46 -2.72 3.91 -15.55
N ASN A 47 -2.83 2.59 -15.70
CA ASN A 47 -3.73 1.78 -14.88
C ASN A 47 -3.37 1.88 -13.39
N ILE A 48 -2.09 1.71 -13.05
CA ILE A 48 -1.58 1.83 -11.68
C ILE A 48 -1.91 3.21 -11.10
N ARG A 49 -1.69 4.30 -11.84
CA ARG A 49 -1.97 5.67 -11.36
C ARG A 49 -3.46 5.90 -11.07
N ASN A 50 -4.34 5.34 -11.87
CA ASN A 50 -5.79 5.56 -11.73
C ASN A 50 -6.43 4.66 -10.67
N ASN A 51 -5.93 3.43 -10.53
CA ASN A 51 -6.63 2.36 -9.83
C ASN A 51 -5.88 1.81 -8.62
N ALA A 52 -4.63 2.20 -8.34
CA ALA A 52 -3.88 1.75 -7.17
C ALA A 52 -4.50 2.29 -5.88
N LYS A 53 -5.48 1.54 -5.36
CA LYS A 53 -6.22 1.79 -4.14
C LYS A 53 -6.15 0.53 -3.29
N TYR A 54 -6.44 0.68 -2.00
CA TYR A 54 -6.54 -0.44 -1.07
C TYR A 54 -7.59 -0.14 0.00
N SER A 55 -8.07 -1.20 0.63
CA SER A 55 -8.90 -1.13 1.83
C SER A 55 -8.15 -1.82 2.98
N ILE A 56 -8.07 -1.15 4.14
CA ILE A 56 -7.41 -1.72 5.33
C ILE A 56 -8.15 -2.98 5.79
N ASP A 57 -9.48 -2.96 5.76
CA ASP A 57 -10.30 -4.11 6.14
C ASP A 57 -9.98 -5.32 5.24
N ARG A 58 -9.82 -5.08 3.94
CA ARG A 58 -9.48 -6.13 2.97
C ARG A 58 -8.07 -6.70 3.21
N ILE A 59 -7.11 -5.85 3.55
CA ILE A 59 -5.76 -6.29 3.90
C ILE A 59 -5.82 -7.20 5.14
N GLN A 60 -6.56 -6.80 6.18
CA GLN A 60 -6.69 -7.58 7.40
C GLN A 60 -7.39 -8.93 7.17
N GLU A 61 -8.36 -9.01 6.25
CA GLU A 61 -8.97 -10.28 5.83
C GLU A 61 -7.96 -11.22 5.18
N ILE A 62 -7.16 -10.71 4.23
CA ILE A 62 -6.15 -11.51 3.52
C ILE A 62 -5.02 -11.91 4.48
N GLU A 63 -4.62 -11.03 5.40
CA GLU A 63 -3.57 -11.30 6.39
C GLU A 63 -3.95 -12.44 7.33
N LYS A 64 -5.23 -12.58 7.71
CA LYS A 64 -5.71 -13.72 8.51
C LYS A 64 -5.44 -15.08 7.84
N MET A 65 -5.48 -15.12 6.51
CA MET A 65 -5.23 -16.34 5.72
C MET A 65 -3.74 -16.53 5.42
N THR A 66 -3.08 -15.47 4.96
CA THR A 66 -1.69 -15.51 4.50
C THR A 66 -0.65 -15.47 5.63
N ARG A 67 -1.04 -14.92 6.79
CA ARG A 67 -0.15 -14.60 7.92
C ARG A 67 1.07 -13.75 7.53
N HIS A 68 0.91 -12.95 6.48
CA HIS A 68 1.96 -12.10 5.94
C HIS A 68 1.36 -10.76 5.49
N ASP A 69 1.71 -9.68 6.20
CA ASP A 69 1.11 -8.36 6.02
C ASP A 69 1.48 -7.68 4.70
N VAL A 70 2.74 -7.80 4.26
CA VAL A 70 3.16 -7.28 2.94
C VAL A 70 2.43 -7.99 1.80
N LEU A 71 2.36 -9.33 1.83
CA LEU A 71 1.63 -10.09 0.81
C LEU A 71 0.14 -9.72 0.80
N ALA A 72 -0.46 -9.56 1.97
CA ALA A 72 -1.85 -9.13 2.09
C ALA A 72 -2.07 -7.73 1.48
N PHE A 73 -1.14 -6.80 1.73
CA PHE A 73 -1.16 -5.47 1.13
C PHE A 73 -1.05 -5.50 -0.39
N THR A 74 -0.05 -6.19 -0.95
CA THR A 74 0.15 -6.25 -2.40
C THR A 74 -1.02 -6.95 -3.10
N THR A 75 -1.59 -7.97 -2.47
CA THR A 75 -2.78 -8.67 -2.99
C THR A 75 -3.99 -7.74 -3.00
N ALA A 76 -4.25 -7.01 -1.91
CA ALA A 76 -5.38 -6.07 -1.84
C ALA A 76 -5.26 -4.90 -2.84
N VAL A 77 -4.04 -4.43 -3.12
CA VAL A 77 -3.81 -3.42 -4.16
C VAL A 77 -4.04 -4.03 -5.55
N GLY A 78 -3.51 -5.24 -5.79
CA GLY A 78 -3.67 -5.97 -7.04
C GLY A 78 -5.13 -6.22 -7.42
N GLU A 79 -6.00 -6.53 -6.46
CA GLU A 79 -7.44 -6.70 -6.68
C GLU A 79 -8.12 -5.47 -7.31
N ASN A 80 -7.59 -4.27 -7.09
CA ASN A 80 -8.14 -3.03 -7.66
C ASN A 80 -7.57 -2.69 -9.05
N LEU A 81 -6.48 -3.34 -9.47
CA LEU A 81 -5.78 -3.05 -10.72
C LEU A 81 -6.28 -3.90 -11.90
N GLY A 82 -7.08 -4.94 -11.65
CA GLY A 82 -7.69 -5.79 -12.68
C GLY A 82 -6.98 -7.12 -12.87
#